data_AF-A0A3R9F4D6-F1
#
_entry.id   AF-A0A3R9F4D6-F1
#
_cell.length_a   1.000
_cell.length_b   1.000
_cell.length_c   1.000
_cell.angle_alpha   90.00
_cell.angle_beta   90.00
_cell.angle_gamma   90.00
#
_symmetry.space_group_name_H-M   'P 1'
#
loop_
_entity.id
_entity.type
_entity.pdbx_description
1 polymer ?
#
loop_
_entity_poly.entity_id
_entity_poly.type
_entity_poly.pdbx_seq_one_letter_code
_entity_poly.pdbx_strand_id
1 'polypeptide(L)' 'MSQKHYAILLKALGLAVFLVPLFMKGMGYIATISAATMISLIVLGVILLIIGNVFEAKAMRAGANFDGKKEGK' A
#
# COMPACT_ATOMS: atom_id res chain seq x y z
N MET A 1 6.71 -14.82 -8.58
CA MET A 1 6.90 -13.58 -7.79
C MET A 1 6.52 -13.86 -6.34
N SER A 2 7.44 -13.69 -5.38
CA SER A 2 7.17 -13.94 -3.96
C SER A 2 6.13 -12.96 -3.41
N GLN A 3 5.24 -13.39 -2.51
CA GLN A 3 4.22 -12.54 -1.87
C GLN A 3 4.80 -11.27 -1.24
N LYS A 4 6.06 -11.33 -0.81
CA LYS A 4 6.83 -10.17 -0.31
C LYS A 4 6.96 -9.06 -1.38
N HIS A 5 7.21 -9.41 -2.64
CA HIS A 5 7.28 -8.43 -3.74
C HIS A 5 5.93 -7.80 -4.03
N TYR A 6 4.84 -8.57 -3.94
CA TYR A 6 3.48 -8.05 -4.09
C TYR A 6 3.13 -7.04 -2.99
N ALA A 7 3.48 -7.33 -1.73
CA ALA A 7 3.26 -6.42 -0.61
C ALA A 7 4.05 -5.11 -0.75
N ILE A 8 5.32 -5.19 -1.17
CA ILE A 8 6.17 -4.02 -1.41
C ILE A 8 5.60 -3.17 -2.56
N LEU A 9 5.19 -3.79 -3.66
CA LEU A 9 4.57 -3.08 -4.78
C LEU A 9 3.26 -2.41 -4.35
N LEU A 10 2.41 -3.09 -3.58
CA LEU A 10 1.14 -2.51 -3.09
C LEU A 10 1.38 -1.32 -2.17
N LYS A 11 2.38 -1.40 -1.28
CA LYS A 11 2.77 -0.28 -0.42
C LYS A 11 3.31 0.89 -1.24
N ALA A 12 4.20 0.62 -2.18
CA ALA A 12 4.75 1.66 -3.06
C ALA A 12 3.64 2.34 -3.88
N LEU A 13 2.68 1.57 -4.39
CA LEU A 13 1.53 2.10 -5.12
C LEU A 13 0.62 2.95 -4.22
N GLY A 14 0.29 2.46 -3.02
CA GLY A 14 -0.53 3.19 -2.05
C GLY A 14 0.11 4.51 -1.61
N LEU A 15 1.44 4.50 -1.42
CA LEU A 15 2.21 5.69 -1.05
C LEU A 15 2.30 6.68 -2.22
N ALA A 16 2.46 6.20 -3.46
CA ALA A 16 2.40 7.03 -4.66
C ALA A 16 1.02 7.69 -4.82
N VAL A 17 -0.07 6.93 -4.69
CA VAL A 17 -1.45 7.45 -4.77
C VAL A 17 -1.74 8.47 -3.67
N PHE A 18 -1.22 8.24 -2.46
CA PHE A 18 -1.34 9.18 -1.34
C PHE A 18 -0.56 10.48 -1.56
N LEU A 19 0.61 10.41 -2.22
CA LEU A 19 1.46 11.57 -2.49
C LEU A 19 0.97 12.42 -3.66
N VAL A 20 0.26 11.85 -4.64
CA VAL A 20 -0.25 12.58 -5.81
C VAL A 20 -1.05 13.84 -5.44
N PRO A 21 -2.04 13.80 -4.53
CA PRO A 21 -2.77 15.00 -4.10
C PRO A 21 -1.88 16.04 -3.42
N LEU A 22 -0.88 15.62 -2.65
CA LEU A 22 0.09 16.50 -1.97
C LEU A 22 0.97 17.22 -2.99
N PHE A 23 1.48 16.50 -4.00
CA PHE A 23 2.25 17.10 -5.09
C PHE A 23 1.40 18.03 -5.95
N MET A 24 0.18 17.64 -6.30
CA MET A 24 -0.74 18.50 -7.06
C MET A 24 -1.09 19.78 -6.29
N LYS A 25 -1.23 19.69 -4.96
CA LYS A 25 -1.39 20.86 -4.09
C LYS A 25 -0.12 21.73 -4.08
N GLY A 26 1.06 21.13 -3.93
CA GLY A 26 2.34 21.84 -3.91
C GLY A 26 2.72 22.53 -5.22
N MET A 27 2.29 21.98 -6.37
CA MET A 27 2.53 22.57 -7.70
C MET A 27 1.53 23.68 -8.06
N GLY A 28 0.60 24.04 -7.18
CA GLY A 28 -0.38 25.11 -7.45
C GLY A 28 -1.54 24.70 -8.37
N TYR A 29 -1.67 23.41 -8.72
CA TYR A 29 -2.83 22.85 -9.46
C TYR A 29 -4.12 22.78 -8.61
N ILE A 30 -4.17 23.49 -7.49
CA ILE A 30 -5.28 23.51 -6.52
C ILE A 30 -6.58 24.02 -7.17
N ALA A 31 -6.50 24.84 -8.22
CA ALA A 31 -7.66 25.47 -8.85
C ALA A 31 -8.60 24.52 -9.61
N THR A 32 -8.19 23.28 -9.92
CA THR A 32 -8.98 22.37 -10.77
C THR A 32 -9.48 21.10 -10.08
N ILE A 33 -9.07 20.82 -8.84
CA ILE A 33 -9.42 19.57 -8.16
C ILE A 33 -10.31 19.85 -6.94
N SER A 34 -11.54 19.37 -7.01
CA SER A 34 -12.50 19.37 -5.91
C SER A 34 -11.91 18.76 -4.64
N ALA A 35 -12.22 19.37 -3.48
CA ALA A 35 -11.85 18.83 -2.17
C ALA A 35 -12.31 17.37 -1.99
N ALA A 36 -13.46 17.00 -2.57
CA ALA A 36 -13.96 15.63 -2.54
C ALA A 36 -13.02 14.65 -3.26
N THR A 37 -12.44 15.04 -4.39
CA THR A 37 -11.48 14.22 -5.13
C THR A 37 -10.18 14.04 -4.35
N MET A 38 -9.71 15.11 -3.70
CA MET A 38 -8.53 15.08 -2.83
C MET A 38 -8.71 14.09 -1.68
N ILE A 39 -9.85 14.17 -0.98
CA ILE A 39 -10.19 13.27 0.12
C ILE A 39 -10.32 11.83 -0.38
N SER A 40 -10.95 11.63 -1.54
CA SER A 40 -11.14 10.29 -2.12
C SER A 40 -9.80 9.62 -2.46
N LEU A 41 -8.83 10.37 -3.02
CA LEU A 41 -7.49 9.87 -3.31
C LEU A 41 -6.70 9.52 -2.04
N ILE A 42 -6.84 10.33 -0.98
CA ILE A 42 -6.25 10.05 0.33
C ILE A 42 -6.84 8.75 0.91
N VAL A 43 -8.17 8.61 0.89
CA VAL A 43 -8.86 7.41 1.40
C VAL A 43 -8.45 6.17 0.60
N LEU A 44 -8.41 6.25 -0.72
CA LEU A 44 -7.95 5.16 -1.59
C LEU A 44 -6.48 4.78 -1.31
N GLY A 45 -5.60 5.78 -1.16
CA GLY A 45 -4.20 5.56 -0.81
C GLY A 45 -4.04 4.85 0.53
N VAL A 46 -4.81 5.25 1.55
CA VAL A 46 -4.82 4.59 2.88
C VAL A 46 -5.33 3.16 2.78
N ILE A 47 -6.41 2.90 2.04
CA ILE A 47 -6.94 1.54 1.83
C ILE A 47 -5.88 0.64 1.16
N LEU A 48 -5.20 1.13 0.12
CA LEU A 48 -4.12 0.41 -0.55
C LEU A 48 -2.96 0.07 0.39
N LEU A 49 -2.55 1.01 1.25
CA LEU A 49 -1.51 0.79 2.27
C LEU A 49 -1.94 -0.27 3.29
N ILE A 50 -3.19 -0.23 3.77
CA ILE A 50 -3.73 -1.22 4.72
C ILE A 50 -3.75 -2.61 4.08
N ILE A 51 -4.26 -2.72 2.84
CA ILE A 51 -4.28 -4.00 2.11
C ILE A 51 -2.85 -4.50 1.92
N GLY A 52 -1.91 -3.64 1.55
CA GLY A 52 -0.48 -3.98 1.45
C GLY A 52 0.08 -4.56 2.74
N ASN A 53 -0.22 -3.92 3.88
CA ASN A 53 0.14 -4.41 5.21
C ASN A 53 -0.50 -5.78 5.54
N VAL A 54 -1.78 -5.97 5.22
CA VAL A 54 -2.49 -7.25 5.47
C VAL A 54 -1.89 -8.38 4.64
N PHE A 55 -1.56 -8.13 3.37
CA PHE A 55 -0.88 -9.10 2.52
C PHE A 55 0.53 -9.43 3.03
N GLU A 56 1.28 -8.43 3.51
CA GLU A 56 2.59 -8.64 4.12
C GLU A 56 2.50 -9.50 5.38
N ALA A 57 1.57 -9.18 6.29
CA ALA A 57 1.33 -9.95 7.50
C ALA A 57 0.91 -11.40 7.20
N LYS A 58 0.08 -11.61 6.16
CA LYS A 58 -0.31 -12.93 5.68
C LYS A 58 0.89 -13.69 5.10
N ALA A 59 1.77 -13.01 4.37
CA ALA A 59 3.00 -13.60 3.82
C ALA A 59 4.01 -13.97 4.92
N MET A 60 4.14 -13.16 5.97
CA MET A 60 4.98 -13.49 7.13
C MET A 60 4.43 -14.69 7.90
N ARG A 61 3.10 -14.77 8.10
CA ARG A 61 2.44 -15.93 8.72
C ARG A 61 2.57 -17.19 7.86
N ALA A 62 2.45 -17.08 6.54
CA ALA A 62 2.67 -18.19 5.64
C ALA A 62 4.13 -18.65 5.68
N GLY A 63 5.09 -17.72 5.65
CA GLY A 63 6.53 -18.03 5.77
C GLY A 63 6.89 -18.72 7.10
N ALA A 64 6.34 -18.24 8.23
CA ALA A 64 6.54 -18.86 9.54
C ALA A 64 6.00 -20.31 9.59
N ASN A 65 4.89 -20.59 8.91
CA ASN A 65 4.35 -21.95 8.78
C ASN A 65 5.18 -22.87 7.85
N PHE A 66 6.03 -22.31 6.98
CA PHE A 66 6.95 -23.08 6.14
C PHE A 66 8.30 -23.35 6.82
N ASP A 67 8.82 -22.42 7.64
CA ASP A 67 10.03 -22.64 8.44
C ASP A 67 9.79 -23.62 9.61
N GLY A 68 8.65 -23.51 10.31
CA GLY A 68 8.27 -24.47 11.35
C GLY A 68 8.01 -25.90 10.86
N LYS A 69 7.95 -26.12 9.54
CA LYS A 69 7.84 -27.46 8.94
C LYS A 69 9.19 -28.08 8.56
N LYS A 70 10.29 -27.33 8.62
CA LYS A 70 11.65 -27.84 8.36
C LYS A 70 12.41 -28.28 9.61
N GLU A 71 11.98 -27.89 10.81
CA GLU A 71 12.58 -28.36 12.07
C GLU A 71 11.91 -29.64 12.62
N GLY A 72 10.91 -30.18 11.90
CA GLY A 72 10.14 -31.35 12.32
C GLY A 72 10.20 -32.55 11.36
N LYS A 73 11.32 -32.76 10.66
CA LYS A 73 11.58 -34.00 9.92
C LYS A 73 13.05 -34.36 9.91
#